data_AF-A0A3N0C720-F1
#
_entry.id   AF-A0A3N0C720-F1
#
_cell.length_a   1.000
_cell.length_b   1.000
_cell.length_c   1.000
_cell.angle_alpha   90.00
_cell.angle_beta   90.00
_cell.angle_gamma   90.00
#
_symmetry.space_group_name_H-M   'P 1'
#
loop_
_entity.id
_entity.type
_entity.pdbx_description
1 polymer ?
#
loop_
_entity_poly.entity_id
_entity_poly.type
_entity_poly.pdbx_seq_one_letter_code
_entity_poly.pdbx_strand_id
1 'polypeptide(L)'
;MTTLTATPDIATASVLLTVTKTATVNRIERTDINGTHEVRVPAYTLPSAGTGILHVTDYEAADGALTYRVYGSGATAAATKTATLALAQPWLFVPALPELSVTVPQITSYRSARESSTILHKVIARRDPVVKMGKQGLREGQLDIFCPDYLTTRALDAAIDSGEILMLRQGVPGLDMWFTVSDTDVQPISEEGAQTTYLYSMRFQETARPVDKLKGARGWTYAELATSFATYADVTAAYATYGDLLINKEA
;
A
#
# COMPACT_ATOMS: atom_id res chain seq x y z
N MET A 1 -20.50 16.03 -19.78
CA MET A 1 -20.65 14.88 -18.87
C MET A 1 -19.28 14.54 -18.31
N THR A 2 -19.16 14.25 -17.02
CA THR A 2 -17.90 13.76 -16.45
C THR A 2 -17.54 12.41 -17.07
N THR A 3 -16.31 12.24 -17.52
CA THR A 3 -15.81 10.96 -18.04
C THR A 3 -14.64 10.46 -17.21
N LEU A 4 -14.47 9.14 -17.15
CA LEU A 4 -13.41 8.48 -16.41
C LEU A 4 -12.73 7.46 -17.32
N THR A 5 -11.40 7.53 -17.33
CA THR A 5 -10.53 6.49 -17.88
C THR A 5 -9.67 5.92 -16.76
N ALA A 6 -9.38 4.63 -16.82
CA ALA A 6 -8.59 3.90 -15.84
C ALA A 6 -7.57 3.07 -16.62
N THR A 7 -6.30 3.39 -16.44
CA THR A 7 -5.17 2.80 -17.17
C THR A 7 -4.29 2.05 -16.17
N PRO A 8 -4.36 0.71 -16.14
CA PRO A 8 -3.48 -0.10 -15.31
C PRO A 8 -2.01 0.06 -15.73
N ASP A 9 -1.13 0.15 -14.75
CA ASP A 9 0.31 0.13 -14.90
C ASP A 9 0.87 -1.04 -14.10
N ILE A 10 1.32 -2.08 -14.82
CA ILE A 10 1.88 -3.29 -14.22
C ILE A 10 3.26 -3.06 -13.61
N ALA A 11 4.00 -2.04 -14.05
CA ALA A 11 5.36 -1.76 -13.58
C ALA A 11 5.35 -1.15 -12.18
N THR A 12 4.30 -0.39 -11.85
CA THR A 12 4.10 0.23 -10.53
C THR A 12 2.96 -0.43 -9.75
N ALA A 13 2.38 -1.51 -10.29
CA ALA A 13 1.20 -2.18 -9.78
C ALA A 13 0.07 -1.19 -9.41
N SER A 14 -0.15 -0.17 -10.23
CA SER A 14 -1.11 0.90 -9.93
C SER A 14 -2.11 1.09 -11.07
N VAL A 15 -3.10 1.95 -10.87
CA VAL A 15 -4.05 2.34 -11.92
C VAL A 15 -4.12 3.86 -11.99
N LEU A 16 -3.71 4.42 -13.12
CA LEU A 16 -3.87 5.84 -13.40
C LEU A 16 -5.32 6.13 -13.79
N LEU A 17 -6.00 6.92 -12.98
CA LEU A 17 -7.33 7.44 -13.24
C LEU A 17 -7.20 8.83 -13.86
N THR A 18 -7.76 9.00 -15.05
CA THR A 18 -7.89 10.32 -15.68
C THR A 18 -9.37 10.67 -15.77
N VAL A 19 -9.78 11.65 -14.97
CA VAL A 19 -11.15 12.15 -14.87
C VAL A 19 -11.26 13.45 -15.65
N THR A 20 -12.05 13.47 -16.73
CA THR A 20 -12.47 14.74 -17.35
C THR A 20 -13.70 15.23 -16.60
N LYS A 21 -13.51 16.18 -15.68
CA LYS A 21 -14.55 16.66 -14.78
C LYS A 21 -15.28 17.87 -15.39
N THR A 22 -16.61 17.87 -15.28
CA THR A 22 -17.46 19.03 -15.61
C THR A 22 -18.00 19.74 -14.36
N ALA A 23 -17.65 19.26 -13.17
CA ALA A 23 -18.01 19.80 -11.87
C ALA A 23 -17.03 19.26 -10.81
N THR A 24 -17.16 19.71 -9.56
CA THR A 24 -16.33 19.22 -8.45
C THR A 24 -16.38 17.70 -8.31
N VAL A 25 -15.20 17.08 -8.16
CA VAL A 25 -15.05 15.68 -7.76
C VAL A 25 -14.71 15.64 -6.28
N ASN A 26 -15.51 14.98 -5.46
CA ASN A 26 -15.31 14.91 -4.00
C ASN A 26 -14.60 13.64 -3.55
N ARG A 27 -14.96 12.50 -4.15
CA ARG A 27 -14.33 11.21 -3.86
C ARG A 27 -14.35 10.30 -5.07
N ILE A 28 -13.44 9.34 -5.05
CA ILE A 28 -13.38 8.25 -6.02
C ILE A 28 -13.37 6.95 -5.22
N GLU A 29 -14.25 6.03 -5.56
CA GLU A 29 -14.31 4.70 -4.95
C GLU A 29 -13.81 3.66 -5.94
N ARG A 30 -13.10 2.65 -5.43
CA ARG A 30 -12.78 1.40 -6.11
C ARG A 30 -13.59 0.28 -5.47
N THR A 31 -14.16 -0.59 -6.30
CA THR A 31 -14.62 -1.92 -5.89
C THR A 31 -13.75 -2.98 -6.55
N ASP A 32 -13.21 -3.90 -5.76
CA ASP A 32 -12.41 -5.05 -6.18
C ASP A 32 -12.71 -6.27 -5.29
N ILE A 33 -11.87 -7.31 -5.37
CA ILE A 33 -12.01 -8.53 -4.54
C ILE A 33 -11.85 -8.26 -3.03
N ASN A 34 -11.19 -7.16 -2.65
CA ASN A 34 -10.98 -6.74 -1.26
C ASN A 34 -12.10 -5.84 -0.74
N GLY A 35 -13.16 -5.63 -1.53
CA GLY A 35 -14.35 -4.87 -1.17
C GLY A 35 -14.43 -3.52 -1.87
N THR A 36 -15.16 -2.58 -1.28
CA THR A 36 -15.27 -1.21 -1.80
C THR A 36 -14.56 -0.24 -0.87
N HIS A 37 -13.62 0.51 -1.42
CA HIS A 37 -12.75 1.43 -0.70
C HIS A 37 -12.62 2.74 -1.46
N GLU A 38 -12.48 3.86 -0.74
CA GLU A 38 -12.07 5.11 -1.38
C GLU A 38 -10.62 5.02 -1.85
N VAL A 39 -10.36 5.53 -3.06
CA VAL A 39 -9.01 5.67 -3.61
C VAL A 39 -8.26 6.71 -2.77
N ARG A 40 -7.16 6.29 -2.14
CA ARG A 40 -6.32 7.20 -1.36
C ARG A 40 -5.62 8.16 -2.30
N VAL A 41 -5.64 9.43 -1.93
CA VAL A 41 -4.98 10.52 -2.63
C VAL A 41 -4.14 11.32 -1.64
N PRO A 42 -3.11 12.05 -2.11
CA PRO A 42 -2.41 13.01 -1.26
C PRO A 42 -3.39 14.05 -0.69
N ALA A 43 -2.99 14.68 0.41
CA ALA A 43 -3.75 15.79 0.98
C ALA A 43 -4.05 16.85 -0.10
N TYR A 44 -5.22 17.48 0.00
CA TYR A 44 -5.68 18.55 -0.91
C TYR A 44 -5.90 18.17 -2.38
N THR A 45 -5.73 16.91 -2.77
CA THR A 45 -6.06 16.44 -4.15
C THR A 45 -7.57 16.41 -4.38
N LEU A 46 -8.32 15.99 -3.36
CA LEU A 46 -9.78 15.94 -3.33
C LEU A 46 -10.28 16.70 -2.09
N PRO A 47 -11.40 17.45 -2.19
CA PRO A 47 -12.22 17.66 -3.38
C PRO A 47 -11.53 18.51 -4.45
N SER A 48 -11.70 18.15 -5.72
CA SER A 48 -11.13 18.86 -6.87
C SER A 48 -12.21 19.69 -7.55
N ALA A 49 -12.26 20.99 -7.28
CA ALA A 49 -13.31 21.90 -7.76
C ALA A 49 -13.24 22.20 -9.26
N GLY A 50 -14.36 22.69 -9.82
CA GLY A 50 -14.43 23.22 -11.18
C GLY A 50 -14.41 22.17 -12.30
N THR A 51 -14.10 22.61 -13.52
CA THR A 51 -13.97 21.78 -14.72
C THR A 51 -12.50 21.49 -15.01
N GLY A 52 -12.21 20.52 -15.89
CA GLY A 52 -10.86 20.23 -16.37
C GLY A 52 -10.50 18.75 -16.26
N ILE A 53 -9.20 18.46 -16.18
CA ILE A 53 -8.68 17.10 -16.06
C ILE A 53 -8.11 16.91 -14.66
N LEU A 54 -8.47 15.82 -14.00
CA LEU A 54 -7.91 15.37 -12.73
C LEU A 54 -7.22 14.03 -12.97
N HIS A 55 -5.93 13.95 -12.63
CA HIS A 55 -5.16 12.72 -12.59
C HIS A 55 -5.02 12.23 -11.15
N VAL A 56 -5.33 10.95 -10.93
CA VAL A 56 -5.18 10.29 -9.63
C VAL A 56 -4.63 8.90 -9.88
N THR A 57 -3.61 8.50 -9.14
CA THR A 57 -3.09 7.14 -9.20
C THR A 57 -3.64 6.33 -8.03
N ASP A 58 -4.24 5.20 -8.33
CA ASP A 58 -4.65 4.23 -7.34
C ASP A 58 -3.58 3.15 -7.17
N TYR A 59 -2.95 3.17 -5.99
CA TYR A 59 -1.84 2.33 -5.63
C TYR A 59 -2.25 1.05 -4.88
N GLU A 60 -3.51 0.94 -4.45
CA GLU A 60 -4.00 -0.15 -3.61
C GLU A 60 -4.92 -1.13 -4.37
N ALA A 61 -5.02 -1.00 -5.69
CA ALA A 61 -5.92 -1.84 -6.49
C ALA A 61 -5.54 -3.33 -6.40
N ALA A 62 -6.51 -4.21 -6.14
CA ALA A 62 -6.24 -5.65 -6.13
C ALA A 62 -5.85 -6.17 -7.53
N ASP A 63 -5.26 -7.36 -7.58
CA ASP A 63 -5.17 -8.11 -8.82
C ASP A 63 -6.58 -8.51 -9.33
N GLY A 64 -6.78 -8.42 -10.64
CA GLY A 64 -8.03 -8.77 -11.32
C GLY A 64 -8.93 -7.58 -11.64
N ALA A 65 -10.24 -7.82 -11.59
CA ALA A 65 -11.26 -6.89 -12.06
C ALA A 65 -11.53 -5.75 -11.06
N LEU A 66 -11.55 -4.53 -11.59
CA LEU A 66 -11.70 -3.29 -10.82
C LEU A 66 -12.88 -2.49 -11.36
N THR A 67 -13.67 -1.89 -10.47
CA THR A 67 -14.70 -0.93 -10.83
C THR A 67 -14.49 0.38 -10.08
N TYR A 68 -14.27 1.45 -10.82
CA TYR A 68 -14.10 2.81 -10.28
C TYR A 68 -15.39 3.62 -10.44
N ARG A 69 -15.74 4.38 -9.40
CA ARG A 69 -16.87 5.32 -9.40
C ARG A 69 -16.42 6.68 -8.90
N VAL A 70 -16.71 7.72 -9.68
CA VAL A 70 -16.40 9.12 -9.36
C VAL A 70 -17.65 9.80 -8.82
N TYR A 71 -17.55 10.48 -7.69
CA TYR A 71 -18.68 11.18 -7.06
C TYR A 71 -18.42 12.67 -6.96
N GLY A 72 -19.46 13.46 -7.25
CA GLY A 72 -19.52 14.88 -6.91
C GLY A 72 -20.08 15.09 -5.49
N SER A 73 -20.97 16.07 -5.33
CA SER A 73 -21.65 16.35 -4.04
C SER A 73 -22.77 15.38 -3.65
N GLY A 74 -23.25 14.55 -4.59
CA GLY A 74 -24.33 13.59 -4.37
C GLY A 74 -23.86 12.14 -4.18
N ALA A 75 -24.82 11.26 -3.89
CA ALA A 75 -24.58 9.81 -3.74
C ALA A 75 -24.57 9.04 -5.08
N THR A 76 -24.95 9.68 -6.18
CA THR A 76 -24.93 9.06 -7.52
C THR A 76 -23.55 9.26 -8.16
N ALA A 77 -22.99 8.18 -8.71
CA ALA A 77 -21.73 8.27 -9.44
C ALA A 77 -21.88 9.13 -10.71
N ALA A 78 -21.03 10.15 -10.84
CA ALA A 78 -20.95 11.01 -12.01
C ALA A 78 -20.27 10.33 -13.21
N ALA A 79 -19.41 9.34 -12.94
CA ALA A 79 -18.81 8.46 -13.94
C ALA A 79 -18.46 7.11 -13.30
N THR A 80 -18.54 6.05 -14.11
CA THR A 80 -18.15 4.69 -13.73
C THR A 80 -17.25 4.11 -14.80
N LYS A 81 -16.18 3.41 -14.42
CA LYS A 81 -15.28 2.74 -15.37
C LYS A 81 -14.76 1.45 -14.77
N THR A 82 -14.68 0.41 -15.59
CA THR A 82 -14.01 -0.84 -15.24
C THR A 82 -12.61 -0.88 -15.81
N ALA A 83 -11.72 -1.58 -15.11
CA ALA A 83 -10.36 -1.89 -15.53
C ALA A 83 -9.97 -3.28 -15.02
N THR A 84 -8.86 -3.81 -15.51
CA THR A 84 -8.29 -5.07 -15.02
C THR A 84 -6.81 -4.85 -14.79
N LEU A 85 -6.35 -5.01 -13.56
CA LEU A 85 -4.92 -5.02 -13.23
C LEU A 85 -4.47 -6.48 -13.16
N ALA A 86 -3.35 -6.80 -13.80
CA ALA A 86 -2.76 -8.14 -13.75
C ALA A 86 -1.34 -8.02 -13.23
N LEU A 87 -1.11 -8.48 -11.99
CA LEU A 87 0.18 -8.47 -11.35
C LEU A 87 1.01 -9.66 -11.85
N ALA A 88 2.19 -9.37 -12.41
CA ALA A 88 3.11 -10.42 -12.84
C ALA A 88 3.75 -11.17 -11.66
N GLN A 89 3.90 -10.48 -10.52
CA GLN A 89 4.48 -10.98 -9.28
C GLN A 89 3.74 -10.36 -8.09
N PRO A 90 3.79 -10.99 -6.90
CA PRO A 90 3.34 -10.36 -5.67
C PRO A 90 4.12 -9.07 -5.38
N TRP A 91 3.50 -8.17 -4.61
CA TRP A 91 4.09 -6.90 -4.18
C TRP A 91 4.00 -6.79 -2.66
N LEU A 92 5.08 -6.27 -2.07
CA LEU A 92 5.07 -5.69 -0.75
C LEU A 92 4.91 -4.19 -0.92
N PHE A 93 3.69 -3.72 -0.73
CA PHE A 93 3.31 -2.35 -0.96
C PHE A 93 3.41 -1.53 0.32
N VAL A 94 3.78 -0.26 0.20
CA VAL A 94 3.72 0.71 1.31
C VAL A 94 2.60 1.72 1.00
N PRO A 95 1.33 1.45 1.38
CA PRO A 95 0.19 2.29 1.01
C PRO A 95 0.35 3.78 1.33
N ALA A 96 1.10 4.15 2.38
CA ALA A 96 1.32 5.55 2.71
C ALA A 96 2.38 6.23 1.82
N LEU A 97 3.38 5.49 1.36
CA LEU A 97 4.53 5.94 0.55
C LEU A 97 4.72 4.98 -0.64
N PRO A 98 3.84 5.02 -1.65
CA PRO A 98 3.84 4.09 -2.77
C PRO A 98 5.20 3.86 -3.45
N GLU A 99 6.06 4.88 -3.46
CA GLU A 99 7.41 4.85 -4.02
C GLU A 99 8.38 3.88 -3.32
N LEU A 100 8.10 3.48 -2.08
CA LEU A 100 8.88 2.47 -1.35
C LEU A 100 8.37 1.04 -1.58
N SER A 101 7.35 0.87 -2.42
CA SER A 101 6.79 -0.44 -2.71
C SER A 101 7.72 -1.27 -3.60
N VAL A 102 7.81 -2.55 -3.31
CA VAL A 102 8.74 -3.46 -3.99
C VAL A 102 8.04 -4.74 -4.44
N THR A 103 8.51 -5.30 -5.55
CA THR A 103 8.09 -6.64 -6.00
C THR A 103 8.66 -7.70 -5.07
N VAL A 104 7.86 -8.72 -4.80
CA VAL A 104 8.24 -9.91 -4.06
C VAL A 104 8.41 -11.04 -5.07
N PRO A 105 9.65 -11.48 -5.37
CA PRO A 105 9.89 -12.42 -6.47
C PRO A 105 9.11 -13.73 -6.32
N GLN A 106 9.15 -14.30 -5.11
CA GLN A 106 8.43 -15.52 -4.79
C GLN A 106 8.23 -15.64 -3.28
N ILE A 107 6.99 -15.92 -2.86
CA ILE A 107 6.66 -16.35 -1.51
C ILE A 107 6.85 -17.86 -1.45
N THR A 108 7.78 -18.34 -0.61
CA THR A 108 8.10 -19.77 -0.46
C THR A 108 7.32 -20.42 0.66
N SER A 109 6.96 -19.67 1.70
CA SER A 109 6.13 -20.15 2.79
C SER A 109 5.19 -19.06 3.31
N TYR A 110 4.01 -19.47 3.74
CA TYR A 110 3.05 -18.63 4.45
C TYR A 110 2.43 -19.45 5.58
N ARG A 111 2.53 -18.95 6.81
CA ARG A 111 1.89 -19.53 7.99
C ARG A 111 1.13 -18.43 8.69
N SER A 112 -0.15 -18.67 8.97
CA SER A 112 -0.95 -17.75 9.78
C SER A 112 -1.76 -18.48 10.84
N ALA A 113 -1.77 -17.91 12.04
CA ALA A 113 -2.67 -18.26 13.12
C ALA A 113 -3.59 -17.07 13.43
N ARG A 114 -4.64 -17.33 14.23
CA ARG A 114 -5.51 -16.31 14.80
C ARG A 114 -5.76 -16.67 16.25
N GLU A 115 -5.31 -15.85 17.18
CA GLU A 115 -5.65 -16.04 18.58
C GLU A 115 -7.11 -15.70 18.82
N SER A 116 -7.77 -16.45 19.69
CA SER A 116 -9.13 -16.16 20.12
C SER A 116 -9.13 -15.47 21.47
N SER A 117 -9.93 -14.42 21.63
CA SER A 117 -10.13 -13.77 22.94
C SER A 117 -11.08 -14.55 23.86
N THR A 118 -11.31 -15.84 23.61
CA THR A 118 -12.15 -16.70 24.45
C THR A 118 -11.47 -17.00 25.78
N ILE A 119 -12.18 -16.75 26.89
CA ILE A 119 -11.68 -16.98 28.24
C ILE A 119 -12.41 -18.19 28.84
N LEU A 120 -11.64 -19.12 29.42
CA LEU A 120 -12.17 -20.28 30.13
C LEU A 120 -11.98 -20.10 31.63
N HIS A 121 -13.07 -19.93 32.36
CA HIS A 121 -13.06 -19.85 33.82
C HIS A 121 -13.25 -21.26 34.41
N LYS A 122 -12.19 -21.81 35.02
CA LYS A 122 -12.26 -23.06 35.78
C LYS A 122 -12.81 -22.77 37.18
N VAL A 123 -13.99 -23.31 37.50
CA VAL A 123 -14.64 -23.16 38.82
C VAL A 123 -14.27 -24.36 39.68
N ILE A 124 -13.89 -24.11 40.94
CA ILE A 124 -13.54 -25.17 41.90
C ILE A 124 -14.70 -26.17 42.01
N ALA A 125 -14.36 -27.46 42.04
CA ALA A 125 -15.31 -28.59 42.13
C ALA A 125 -16.30 -28.73 40.96
N ARG A 126 -16.08 -28.02 39.84
CA ARG A 126 -16.82 -28.23 38.60
C ARG A 126 -15.92 -28.88 37.55
N ARG A 127 -16.43 -29.93 36.90
CA ARG A 127 -15.72 -30.61 35.80
C ARG A 127 -15.64 -29.74 34.54
N ASP A 128 -16.71 -29.02 34.24
CA ASP A 128 -16.82 -28.22 33.02
C ASP A 128 -16.52 -26.73 33.29
N PRO A 129 -15.66 -26.08 32.49
CA PRO A 129 -15.36 -24.66 32.64
C PRO A 129 -16.53 -23.78 32.19
N VAL A 130 -16.65 -22.58 32.77
CA VAL A 130 -17.51 -21.53 32.21
C VAL A 130 -16.75 -20.84 31.08
N VAL A 131 -17.29 -20.89 29.88
CA VAL A 131 -16.64 -20.32 28.69
C VAL A 131 -17.26 -18.96 28.36
N LYS A 132 -16.44 -17.92 28.36
CA LYS A 132 -16.81 -16.60 27.81
C LYS A 132 -16.25 -16.52 26.39
N MET A 133 -17.14 -16.65 25.41
CA MET A 133 -16.75 -16.60 24.00
C MET A 133 -16.22 -15.20 23.64
N GLY A 134 -15.01 -15.15 23.10
CA GLY A 134 -14.43 -13.97 22.49
C GLY A 134 -14.52 -14.01 20.97
N LYS A 135 -14.12 -12.92 20.32
CA LYS A 135 -13.92 -12.91 18.86
C LYS A 135 -12.53 -13.47 18.54
N GLN A 136 -12.38 -14.04 17.35
CA GLN A 136 -11.05 -14.30 16.81
C GLN A 136 -10.36 -12.96 16.48
N GLY A 137 -9.07 -12.89 16.75
CA GLY A 137 -8.20 -11.80 16.33
C GLY A 137 -7.92 -11.83 14.82
N LEU A 138 -7.13 -10.86 14.39
CA LEU A 138 -6.59 -10.80 13.03
C LEU A 138 -5.50 -11.87 12.83
N ARG A 139 -5.10 -12.11 11.57
CA ARG A 139 -4.03 -13.08 11.30
C ARG A 139 -2.70 -12.57 11.83
N GLU A 140 -1.91 -13.48 12.32
CA GLU A 140 -0.51 -13.26 12.65
C GLU A 140 0.30 -14.48 12.24
N GLY A 141 1.58 -14.31 11.97
CA GLY A 141 2.43 -15.44 11.63
C GLY A 141 3.68 -15.03 10.88
N GLN A 142 4.09 -15.85 9.92
CA GLN A 142 5.36 -15.70 9.21
C GLN A 142 5.15 -15.84 7.71
N LEU A 143 5.85 -14.99 6.97
CA LEU A 143 5.98 -15.02 5.52
C LEU A 143 7.45 -15.22 5.17
N ASP A 144 7.74 -16.21 4.33
CA ASP A 144 9.08 -16.45 3.82
C ASP A 144 9.12 -16.10 2.33
N ILE A 145 10.09 -15.27 1.96
CA ILE A 145 10.29 -14.73 0.62
C ILE A 145 11.64 -15.20 0.10
N PHE A 146 11.66 -15.76 -1.11
CA PHE A 146 12.91 -16.02 -1.81
C PHE A 146 13.43 -14.74 -2.46
N CYS A 147 14.70 -14.44 -2.22
CA CYS A 147 15.42 -13.31 -2.79
C CYS A 147 16.59 -13.84 -3.64
N PRO A 148 16.66 -13.48 -4.94
CA PRO A 148 17.72 -13.96 -5.82
C PRO A 148 19.10 -13.36 -5.49
N ASP A 149 19.12 -12.21 -4.81
CA ASP A 149 20.32 -11.49 -4.42
C ASP A 149 20.10 -10.68 -3.14
N TYR A 150 21.18 -10.12 -2.59
CA TYR A 150 21.14 -9.27 -1.39
C TYR A 150 20.56 -7.88 -1.66
N LEU A 151 20.52 -7.41 -2.92
CA LEU A 151 19.90 -6.12 -3.24
C LEU A 151 18.39 -6.17 -3.06
N THR A 152 17.78 -7.30 -3.39
CA THR A 152 16.36 -7.57 -3.18
C THR A 152 16.02 -7.55 -1.68
N THR A 153 16.86 -8.14 -0.82
CA THR A 153 16.64 -8.11 0.64
C THR A 153 16.72 -6.68 1.17
N ARG A 154 17.68 -5.88 0.69
CA ARG A 154 17.81 -4.46 1.06
C ARG A 154 16.63 -3.59 0.62
N ALA A 155 16.01 -3.92 -0.52
CA ALA A 155 14.81 -3.24 -0.99
C ALA A 155 13.60 -3.57 -0.09
N LEU A 156 13.48 -4.82 0.37
CA LEU A 156 12.48 -5.23 1.35
C LEU A 156 12.71 -4.54 2.71
N ASP A 157 13.96 -4.50 3.18
CA ASP A 157 14.34 -3.78 4.41
C ASP A 157 13.89 -2.31 4.32
N ALA A 158 14.18 -1.62 3.20
CA ALA A 158 13.81 -0.22 3.02
C ALA A 158 12.29 0.04 3.07
N ALA A 159 11.50 -0.90 2.54
CA ALA A 159 10.04 -0.83 2.63
C ALA A 159 9.54 -1.04 4.06
N ILE A 160 10.16 -1.96 4.82
CA ILE A 160 9.77 -2.30 6.20
C ILE A 160 10.23 -1.23 7.20
N ASP A 161 11.46 -0.72 7.03
CA ASP A 161 12.08 0.33 7.84
C ASP A 161 11.36 1.67 7.74
N SER A 162 10.44 1.83 6.77
CA SER A 162 9.58 3.01 6.69
C SER A 162 8.66 3.16 7.92
N GLY A 163 8.44 2.09 8.68
CA GLY A 163 7.58 2.09 9.87
C GLY A 163 6.09 2.27 9.57
N GLU A 164 5.68 2.10 8.31
CA GLU A 164 4.30 2.22 7.88
C GLU A 164 3.58 0.87 7.91
N ILE A 165 2.25 0.91 7.85
CA ILE A 165 1.46 -0.29 7.53
C ILE A 165 1.80 -0.70 6.10
N LEU A 166 2.16 -1.97 5.92
CA LEU A 166 2.43 -2.59 4.63
C LEU A 166 1.17 -3.27 4.10
N MET A 167 1.17 -3.56 2.80
CA MET A 167 0.14 -4.36 2.15
C MET A 167 0.77 -5.43 1.28
N LEU A 168 0.43 -6.69 1.53
CA LEU A 168 0.76 -7.77 0.60
C LEU A 168 -0.32 -7.78 -0.48
N ARG A 169 0.11 -7.69 -1.73
CA ARG A 169 -0.75 -7.80 -2.91
C ARG A 169 -0.30 -8.96 -3.77
N GLN A 170 -1.22 -9.85 -4.14
CA GLN A 170 -0.87 -11.02 -4.94
C GLN A 170 -2.05 -11.48 -5.81
N GLY A 171 -1.75 -12.31 -6.83
CA GLY A 171 -2.76 -12.90 -7.70
C GLY A 171 -3.59 -14.02 -7.07
N VAL A 172 -3.53 -14.22 -5.75
CA VAL A 172 -4.33 -15.23 -5.04
C VAL A 172 -5.50 -14.53 -4.34
N PRO A 173 -6.75 -14.75 -4.80
CA PRO A 173 -7.92 -14.11 -4.23
C PRO A 173 -8.04 -14.33 -2.71
N GLY A 174 -8.23 -13.24 -1.96
CA GLY A 174 -8.43 -13.27 -0.51
C GLY A 174 -7.18 -13.39 0.35
N LEU A 175 -5.97 -13.42 -0.25
CA LEU A 175 -4.70 -13.36 0.50
C LEU A 175 -4.08 -11.96 0.59
N ASP A 176 -4.63 -10.98 -0.12
CA ASP A 176 -4.27 -9.59 0.11
C ASP A 176 -4.52 -9.23 1.59
N MET A 177 -3.57 -8.53 2.20
CA MET A 177 -3.65 -8.16 3.61
C MET A 177 -2.86 -6.90 3.90
N TRP A 178 -3.36 -6.10 4.84
CA TRP A 178 -2.61 -5.01 5.46
C TRP A 178 -2.00 -5.52 6.75
N PHE A 179 -0.73 -5.22 6.99
CA PHE A 179 -0.04 -5.76 8.16
C PHE A 179 1.12 -4.87 8.60
N THR A 180 1.55 -5.08 9.84
CA THR A 180 2.83 -4.57 10.35
C THR A 180 3.80 -5.74 10.49
N VAL A 181 5.10 -5.42 10.41
CA VAL A 181 6.18 -6.39 10.62
C VAL A 181 6.76 -6.18 12.01
N SER A 182 6.95 -7.27 12.75
CA SER A 182 7.52 -7.23 14.09
C SER A 182 8.99 -7.67 14.14
N ASP A 183 9.39 -8.53 13.21
CA ASP A 183 10.73 -9.10 13.15
C ASP A 183 11.03 -9.56 11.72
N THR A 184 12.30 -9.49 11.34
CA THR A 184 12.82 -9.87 10.03
C THR A 184 14.12 -10.62 10.19
N ASP A 185 14.30 -11.69 9.42
CA ASP A 185 15.49 -12.52 9.42
C ASP A 185 15.91 -12.85 7.99
N VAL A 186 17.20 -12.75 7.70
CA VAL A 186 17.75 -12.94 6.35
C VAL A 186 18.87 -13.96 6.41
N GLN A 187 18.70 -15.07 5.69
CA GLN A 187 19.65 -16.18 5.70
C GLN A 187 20.05 -16.58 4.27
N PRO A 188 21.34 -16.86 3.99
CA PRO A 188 21.74 -17.43 2.70
C PRO A 188 21.22 -18.87 2.57
N ILE A 189 20.69 -19.24 1.40
CA ILE A 189 20.18 -20.59 1.09
C ILE A 189 21.20 -21.42 0.29
N SER A 190 22.15 -20.76 -0.39
CA SER A 190 23.14 -21.39 -1.27
C SER A 190 24.57 -21.13 -0.81
N GLU A 191 25.54 -21.75 -1.48
CA GLU A 191 26.97 -21.53 -1.23
C GLU A 191 27.35 -20.04 -1.39
N GLU A 192 28.38 -19.62 -0.63
CA GLU A 192 28.84 -18.25 -0.53
C GLU A 192 29.54 -17.79 -1.83
N GLY A 193 29.10 -16.68 -2.40
CA GLY A 193 29.66 -16.12 -3.63
C GLY A 193 28.72 -15.11 -4.32
N ALA A 194 29.07 -14.70 -5.54
CA ALA A 194 28.28 -13.71 -6.29
C ALA A 194 26.86 -14.18 -6.68
N GLN A 195 26.58 -15.48 -6.54
CA GLN A 195 25.28 -16.10 -6.83
C GLN A 195 24.55 -16.55 -5.56
N THR A 196 24.96 -16.04 -4.38
CA THR A 196 24.27 -16.37 -3.13
C THR A 196 22.83 -15.87 -3.19
N THR A 197 21.91 -16.79 -2.93
CA THR A 197 20.48 -16.52 -2.82
C THR A 197 20.07 -16.49 -1.35
N TYR A 198 18.99 -15.79 -1.04
CA TYR A 198 18.60 -15.51 0.34
C TYR A 198 17.14 -15.89 0.61
N LEU A 199 16.88 -16.36 1.82
CA LEU A 199 15.56 -16.46 2.40
C LEU A 199 15.34 -15.24 3.28
N TYR A 200 14.29 -14.49 2.98
CA TYR A 200 13.84 -13.37 3.79
C TYR A 200 12.59 -13.79 4.55
N SER A 201 12.71 -13.99 5.85
CA SER A 201 11.62 -14.34 6.74
C SER A 201 11.13 -13.10 7.46
N MET A 202 9.82 -12.86 7.48
CA MET A 202 9.22 -11.77 8.25
C MET A 202 8.06 -12.27 9.10
N ARG A 203 7.97 -11.79 10.34
CA ARG A 203 6.80 -11.98 11.18
C ARG A 203 5.84 -10.84 10.99
N PHE A 204 4.58 -11.18 10.72
CA PHE A 204 3.53 -10.19 10.45
C PHE A 204 2.40 -10.25 11.47
N GLN A 205 1.79 -9.09 11.71
CA GLN A 205 0.49 -8.93 12.35
C GLN A 205 -0.43 -8.22 11.37
N GLU A 206 -1.52 -8.87 10.95
CA GLU A 206 -2.53 -8.23 10.12
C GLU A 206 -3.23 -7.10 10.89
N THR A 207 -3.48 -5.99 10.19
CA THR A 207 -4.13 -4.79 10.70
C THR A 207 -5.30 -4.41 9.81
N ALA A 208 -6.12 -3.47 10.28
CA ALA A 208 -7.08 -2.82 9.40
C ALA A 208 -6.36 -2.04 8.29
N ARG A 209 -7.08 -1.80 7.18
CA ARG A 209 -6.61 -0.91 6.12
C ARG A 209 -6.32 0.49 6.69
N PRO A 210 -5.16 1.10 6.38
CA PRO A 210 -4.87 2.48 6.76
C PRO A 210 -5.87 3.46 6.14
N VAL A 211 -6.33 4.43 6.92
CA VAL A 211 -7.32 5.45 6.50
C VAL A 211 -6.70 6.82 6.20
N ASP A 212 -5.42 7.00 6.54
CA ASP A 212 -4.72 8.26 6.36
C ASP A 212 -4.57 8.61 4.87
N LYS A 213 -4.30 9.88 4.54
CA LYS A 213 -4.00 10.24 3.14
C LYS A 213 -2.66 9.63 2.71
N LEU A 214 -2.41 9.60 1.40
CA LEU A 214 -1.06 9.29 0.94
C LEU A 214 -0.15 10.37 1.51
N LYS A 215 0.94 9.94 2.17
CA LYS A 215 2.05 10.85 2.41
C LYS A 215 2.53 11.12 0.99
N GLY A 216 2.29 12.33 0.50
CA GLY A 216 2.65 12.64 -0.88
C GLY A 216 4.11 12.24 -1.09
N ALA A 217 4.51 11.96 -2.33
CA ALA A 217 5.87 12.30 -2.69
C ALA A 217 6.15 13.72 -2.16
N ARG A 218 7.37 14.14 -1.81
CA ARG A 218 7.66 15.57 -2.01
C ARG A 218 7.55 15.80 -3.52
N GLY A 219 6.34 16.04 -4.02
CA GLY A 219 5.69 17.32 -3.80
C GLY A 219 6.43 18.51 -4.40
N TRP A 220 7.34 18.27 -5.34
CA TRP A 220 7.92 19.32 -6.16
C TRP A 220 7.74 18.97 -7.62
N THR A 221 6.88 19.71 -8.32
CA THR A 221 7.05 19.86 -9.77
C THR A 221 8.26 20.76 -10.04
N TYR A 222 8.94 20.59 -11.17
CA TYR A 222 10.05 21.49 -11.54
C TYR A 222 9.63 22.96 -11.63
N ALA A 223 8.35 23.23 -11.95
CA ALA A 223 7.79 24.58 -11.97
C ALA A 223 7.63 25.17 -10.56
N GLU A 224 7.18 24.37 -9.59
CA GLU A 224 7.11 24.78 -8.17
C GLU A 224 8.51 24.95 -7.57
N LEU A 225 9.45 24.08 -7.94
CA LEU A 225 10.85 24.20 -7.51
C LEU A 225 11.47 25.51 -8.00
N ALA A 226 11.23 25.84 -9.28
CA ALA A 226 11.69 27.08 -9.88
C ALA A 226 10.93 28.34 -9.42
N THR A 227 9.75 28.19 -8.80
CA THR A 227 8.97 29.32 -8.26
C THR A 227 9.32 29.60 -6.79
N SER A 228 9.53 28.56 -5.99
CA SER A 228 9.80 28.70 -4.54
C SER A 228 11.26 29.03 -4.24
N PHE A 229 12.17 28.71 -5.15
CA PHE A 229 13.58 29.04 -5.03
C PHE A 229 14.02 29.81 -6.27
N ALA A 230 14.50 31.04 -6.05
CA ALA A 230 14.97 31.91 -7.13
C ALA A 230 16.22 31.32 -7.81
N THR A 231 17.02 30.57 -7.05
CA THR A 231 18.21 29.88 -7.54
C THR A 231 18.31 28.47 -6.96
N TYR A 232 19.04 27.59 -7.65
CA TYR A 232 19.37 26.27 -7.12
C TYR A 232 20.22 26.32 -5.84
N ALA A 233 20.93 27.43 -5.59
CA ALA A 233 21.71 27.62 -4.37
C ALA A 233 20.80 27.74 -3.13
N ASP A 234 19.63 28.38 -3.27
CA ASP A 234 18.64 28.51 -2.20
C ASP A 234 18.00 27.16 -1.85
N VAL A 235 17.80 26.28 -2.85
CA VAL A 235 17.34 24.88 -2.65
C VAL A 235 18.34 24.10 -1.81
N THR A 236 19.64 24.20 -2.13
CA THR A 236 20.72 23.48 -1.42
C THR A 236 21.02 24.03 -0.03
N ALA A 237 20.56 25.25 0.28
CA ALA A 237 20.67 25.84 1.62
C ALA A 237 19.51 25.44 2.53
N ALA A 238 18.30 25.29 1.99
CA ALA A 238 17.12 24.83 2.73
C ALA A 238 17.08 23.30 2.91
N TYR A 239 17.64 22.55 1.94
CA TYR A 239 17.65 21.11 1.94
C TYR A 239 19.07 20.59 1.72
N ALA A 240 19.61 19.90 2.73
CA ALA A 240 20.99 19.40 2.71
C ALA A 240 21.22 18.36 1.61
N THR A 241 20.18 17.61 1.21
CA THR A 241 20.23 16.63 0.11
C THR A 241 18.98 16.71 -0.77
N TYR A 242 19.02 16.19 -2.00
CA TYR A 242 17.80 16.01 -2.81
C TYR A 242 16.88 14.90 -2.25
N GLY A 243 17.46 13.95 -1.51
CA GLY A 243 16.72 13.03 -0.63
C GLY A 243 16.10 13.75 0.56
N ASP A 244 16.50 15.00 0.84
CA ASP A 244 15.88 16.03 1.67
C ASP A 244 14.99 17.03 0.87
N LEU A 245 14.85 16.82 -0.46
CA LEU A 245 13.85 17.42 -1.35
C LEU A 245 12.83 16.42 -1.98
N LEU A 246 12.95 15.08 -1.75
CA LEU A 246 11.88 14.03 -1.94
C LEU A 246 10.80 13.56 -0.82
N ILE A 247 10.95 13.71 0.52
CA ILE A 247 10.08 13.57 1.75
C ILE A 247 9.94 14.79 2.82
N ASN A 248 9.26 15.94 2.63
CA ASN A 248 9.53 17.37 3.05
C ASN A 248 10.37 17.79 4.31
N LYS A 249 11.53 17.19 4.58
CA LYS A 249 12.49 17.51 5.66
C LYS A 249 13.55 18.57 5.28
N GLU A 250 13.48 19.76 5.89
CA GLU A 250 14.48 20.86 5.83
C GLU A 250 15.69 20.59 6.77
N ALA A 251 16.80 21.31 6.55
CA ALA A 251 18.04 21.21 7.35
C ALA A 251 17.94 21.87 8.74
#